data_AF-A0A522C9T7-F1
#
_entry.id   AF-A0A522C9T7-F1
#
_cell.length_a   1.000
_cell.length_b   1.000
_cell.length_c   1.000
_cell.angle_alpha   90.00
_cell.angle_beta   90.00
_cell.angle_gamma   90.00
#
_symmetry.space_group_name_H-M   'P 1'
#
loop_
_entity.id
_entity.type
_entity.pdbx_description
1 polymer ?
#
loop_
_entity_poly.entity_id
_entity_poly.type
_entity_poly.pdbx_seq_one_letter_code
_entity_poly.pdbx_strand_id
1 'polypeptide(L)' 'MHRTQILFEEKQYNYLKDISKHQKKSISRILREILDSYAAKTGAFSISAIEGVAEDREAYGRDHDRWLYRKK' A
#
# COMPACT_ATOMS: atom_id res chain seq x y z
N MET A 1 12.56 -9.43 -4.67
CA MET A 1 12.15 -8.16 -5.30
C MET A 1 11.52 -8.47 -6.65
N HIS A 2 10.27 -8.06 -6.87
CA HIS A 2 9.64 -8.13 -8.20
C HIS A 2 10.20 -7.02 -9.10
N ARG A 3 10.49 -7.32 -10.37
CA ARG A 3 10.95 -6.34 -11.36
C ARG A 3 9.78 -5.94 -12.24
N THR A 4 9.46 -4.64 -12.24
CA THR A 4 8.42 -4.08 -13.11
C THR A 4 9.07 -3.16 -14.14
N GLN A 5 8.66 -3.27 -15.41
CA GLN A 5 9.05 -2.36 -16.47
C GLN A 5 7.99 -1.26 -16.58
N ILE A 6 8.44 0.01 -16.59
CA ILE A 6 7.57 1.17 -16.70
C ILE A 6 8.07 1.98 -17.89
N LEU A 7 7.16 2.31 -18.81
CA LEU A 7 7.44 3.18 -19.93
C LEU A 7 7.21 4.63 -19.51
N PHE A 8 8.11 5.52 -19.88
CA PHE A 8 7.97 6.96 -19.64
C PHE A 8 7.97 7.70 -20.96
N GLU A 9 7.18 8.75 -21.03
CA GLU A 9 7.36 9.77 -22.04
C GLU A 9 8.67 10.52 -21.81
N GLU A 10 9.23 11.10 -22.88
CA GLU A 10 10.52 11.79 -22.82
C GLU A 10 10.52 12.94 -21.79
N LYS A 11 9.43 13.71 -21.73
CA LYS A 11 9.25 14.80 -20.75
C LYS A 11 9.32 14.29 -19.30
N GLN A 12 8.68 13.15 -19.03
CA GLN A 12 8.66 12.53 -17.70
C GLN A 12 10.04 12.00 -17.32
N TYR A 13 10.72 11.35 -18.26
CA TYR A 13 12.09 10.87 -18.04
C TYR A 13 13.07 12.01 -17.75
N ASN A 14 13.01 13.09 -18.54
CA ASN A 14 13.87 14.26 -18.34
C ASN A 14 13.65 14.93 -17.00
N TYR A 15 12.39 15.06 -16.57
CA TYR A 15 12.04 15.55 -15.24
C TYR A 15 12.64 14.67 -14.13
N LEU A 16 12.48 13.34 -14.21
CA LEU A 16 13.06 12.42 -13.22
C LEU A 16 14.59 12.46 -13.20
N LYS A 17 15.21 12.64 -14.38
CA LYS A 17 16.66 12.75 -14.52
C LYS A 17 17.19 14.03 -13.86
N ASP A 18 16.47 15.13 -13.97
CA ASP A 18 16.82 16.40 -13.33
C ASP A 18 16.77 16.29 -11.80
N ILE A 19 15.68 15.73 -11.26
CA ILE A 19 15.54 15.46 -9.83
C ILE A 19 16.63 14.50 -9.32
N SER A 20 16.96 13.46 -10.09
CA SER A 20 18.03 12.51 -9.77
C SER A 20 19.37 13.21 -9.58
N LYS A 21 19.70 14.16 -10.44
CA LYS A 21 20.93 14.96 -10.33
C LYS A 21 20.89 15.87 -9.11
N HIS A 22 19.81 16.61 -8.92
CA HIS A 22 19.66 17.55 -7.80
C HIS A 22 19.72 16.86 -6.44
N GLN A 23 19.05 15.70 -6.28
CA GLN A 23 18.99 14.98 -5.02
C GLN A 23 20.11 13.96 -4.82
N LYS A 24 20.98 13.75 -5.83
CA LYS A 24 22.01 12.70 -5.84
C LYS A 24 21.44 11.30 -5.51
N LYS A 25 20.21 11.02 -5.98
CA LYS A 25 19.52 9.74 -5.81
C LYS A 25 19.33 9.07 -7.17
N SER A 26 19.26 7.75 -7.21
CA SER A 26 18.89 7.05 -8.44
C SER A 26 17.42 7.30 -8.81
N ILE A 27 17.12 7.28 -10.10
CA ILE A 27 15.74 7.41 -10.61
C ILE A 27 14.82 6.35 -9.97
N SER A 28 15.27 5.11 -9.81
CA SER A 28 14.49 4.05 -9.16
C SER A 28 14.20 4.34 -7.69
N ARG A 29 15.10 5.03 -6.99
CA ARG A 29 14.86 5.45 -5.60
C ARG A 29 13.81 6.55 -5.53
N ILE A 30 13.90 7.55 -6.41
CA ILE A 30 12.92 8.63 -6.51
C ILE A 30 11.54 8.07 -6.86
N LEU A 31 11.46 7.16 -7.83
CA LEU A 31 10.20 6.51 -8.21
C LEU A 31 9.57 5.75 -7.06
N ARG A 32 10.35 5.01 -6.27
CA ARG A 32 9.84 4.35 -5.06
C ARG A 32 9.29 5.34 -4.05
N GLU A 33 10.05 6.39 -3.73
CA GLU A 33 9.60 7.42 -2.78
C GLU A 33 8.28 8.09 -3.23
N ILE A 34 8.12 8.36 -4.53
CA ILE A 34 6.87 8.86 -5.10
C ILE A 34 5.75 7.83 -4.92
N LEU A 35 5.95 6.59 -5.35
CA LEU A 35 4.93 5.54 -5.26
C LEU A 35 4.52 5.27 -3.80
N ASP A 36 5.47 5.22 -2.88
CA ASP A 36 5.21 5.02 -1.46
C ASP A 36 4.34 6.15 -0.89
N SER A 37 4.58 7.39 -1.31
CA SER A 37 3.77 8.55 -0.89
C SER A 37 2.31 8.49 -1.39
N TYR A 38 2.06 7.84 -2.54
CA TYR A 38 0.71 7.60 -3.05
C TYR A 38 0.07 6.37 -2.41
N ALA A 39 0.83 5.29 -2.20
CA ALA A 39 0.35 4.08 -1.55
C ALA A 39 -0.05 4.36 -0.09
N ALA A 40 0.72 5.17 0.64
CA ALA A 40 0.38 5.57 2.01
C ALA A 40 -0.96 6.31 2.10
N LYS A 41 -1.36 7.05 1.05
CA LYS A 41 -2.67 7.72 0.97
C LYS A 41 -3.83 6.77 0.71
N THR A 42 -3.56 5.57 0.21
CA THR A 42 -4.59 4.52 0.04
C THR A 42 -4.80 3.69 1.32
N GLY A 43 -4.02 3.98 2.38
CA GLY A 43 -3.96 3.23 3.63
C GLY A 43 -5.05 3.55 4.65
N ALA A 44 -6.30 3.67 4.23
CA ALA A 44 -7.42 3.30 5.11
C ALA A 44 -7.98 1.99 4.56
N PHE A 45 -7.32 0.87 4.89
CA PHE A 45 -7.94 -0.42 4.65
C PHE A 45 -9.24 -0.44 5.44
N SER A 46 -10.36 -0.33 4.74
CA SER A 46 -11.68 -0.51 5.35
C SER A 46 -11.67 -1.88 6.06
N ILE A 47 -12.35 -1.98 7.20
CA ILE A 47 -12.64 -3.29 7.82
C ILE A 47 -13.33 -4.22 6.81
N SER A 48 -14.04 -3.68 5.81
CA SER A 48 -14.60 -4.47 4.70
C SER A 48 -13.53 -5.16 3.83
N ALA A 49 -12.29 -4.68 3.80
CA ALA A 49 -11.22 -5.29 3.00
C ALA A 49 -10.71 -6.62 3.57
N ILE A 50 -11.05 -6.96 4.82
CA ILE A 50 -10.76 -8.26 5.44
C ILE A 50 -11.97 -9.20 5.45
N GLU A 51 -13.09 -8.78 4.85
CA GLU A 51 -14.28 -9.62 4.70
C GLU A 51 -13.94 -10.86 3.86
N GLY A 52 -14.17 -12.06 4.42
CA GLY A 52 -13.88 -13.34 3.78
C GLY A 52 -12.47 -13.91 3.97
N VAL A 53 -11.57 -13.24 4.72
CA VAL A 53 -10.24 -13.79 5.04
C VAL A 53 -10.29 -14.80 6.19
N ALA A 54 -11.25 -14.65 7.10
CA ALA A 54 -11.55 -15.61 8.15
C ALA A 54 -13.05 -15.88 8.17
N GLU A 55 -13.44 -17.13 7.92
CA GLU A 55 -14.82 -17.61 8.02
C GLU A 55 -14.85 -18.72 9.06
N ASP A 56 -15.71 -18.57 10.06
CA ASP A 56 -15.94 -19.55 11.11
C ASP A 56 -17.44 -19.83 11.20
N ARG A 57 -17.82 -21.11 11.35
CA ARG A 57 -19.23 -21.53 11.36
C ARG A 57 -19.93 -21.21 12.70
N GLU A 58 -19.16 -21.02 13.76
CA GLU A 58 -19.65 -20.89 15.13
C GLU A 58 -19.40 -19.49 15.72
N ALA A 59 -18.54 -18.68 15.10
CA ALA A 59 -18.22 -17.34 15.55
C ALA A 59 -18.62 -16.27 14.51
N TYR A 60 -19.67 -15.51 14.83
CA TYR A 60 -20.07 -14.35 14.04
C TYR A 60 -19.49 -13.06 14.64
N GLY A 61 -19.28 -12.03 13.81
CA GLY A 61 -18.75 -10.73 14.27
C GLY A 61 -19.61 -10.08 15.37
N ARG A 62 -20.92 -10.35 15.40
CA ARG A 62 -21.82 -9.90 16.47
C ARG A 62 -21.53 -10.52 17.84
N ASP A 63 -20.85 -11.67 17.88
CA ASP A 63 -20.50 -12.39 19.10
C ASP A 63 -19.10 -12.02 19.63
N HIS A 64 -18.46 -10.99 19.04
CA HIS A 64 -17.10 -10.60 19.40
C HIS A 64 -16.93 -10.31 20.89
N ASP A 65 -17.96 -9.79 21.57
CA ASP A 65 -17.91 -9.52 23.01
C ASP A 65 -17.70 -10.79 23.86
N ARG A 66 -18.32 -11.90 23.45
CA ARG A 66 -18.19 -13.20 24.12
C ARG A 66 -16.76 -13.74 23.97
N TRP A 67 -16.17 -13.61 22.78
CA TRP A 67 -14.86 -14.17 22.47
C TRP A 67 -13.70 -13.27 22.93
N LEU A 68 -13.83 -11.96 22.77
CA LEU A 68 -12.78 -10.99 23.11
C LEU A 68 -12.80 -10.59 24.59
N TYR A 69 -13.98 -10.45 25.19
CA TYR A 69 -14.11 -9.93 26.56
C TYR A 69 -14.63 -10.95 27.57
N ARG A 70 -14.92 -12.19 27.14
CA ARG A 70 -15.46 -13.25 28.01
C ARG A 70 -16.69 -12.80 28.80
N LYS A 71 -17.46 -11.84 28.28
CA LYS A 71 -18.74 -11.46 28.88
C LYS A 71 -19.71 -12.63 28.67
N LYS A 72 -20.30 -13.10 29.77
CA LYS A 72 -21.37 -14.10 29.77
C LYS A 72 -22.65 -13.53 29.19
#